data_AF-A0A7S2G5A2-F1
#
_entry.id   AF-A0A7S2G5A2-F1
#
_cell.length_a   1.000
_cell.length_b   1.000
_cell.length_c   1.000
_cell.angle_alpha   90.00
_cell.angle_beta   90.00
_cell.angle_gamma   90.00
#
_symmetry.space_group_name_H-M   'P 1'
#
loop_
_entity.id
_entity.type
_entity.pdbx_description
1 polymer ?
#
loop_
_entity_poly.entity_id
_entity_poly.type
_entity_poly.pdbx_seq_one_letter_code
_entity_poly.pdbx_strand_id
1 'polypeptide(L)'
;SSVIARLLFLLRIPPARLLTRSSCRGSSLAQLLGDWVDQAMSPKTPIQQLDPETSLVVGTYASISDAARALGMVPSAINMAVNKGFISAGYRWQRVPASE
;
A
#
# COMPACT_ATOMS: atom_id res chain seq x y z
N SER A 1 -46.37 -28.93 -16.12
CA SER A 1 -45.87 -29.72 -14.97
C SER A 1 -44.47 -30.19 -15.32
N SER A 2 -43.37 -29.84 -14.67
CA SER A 2 -43.14 -29.26 -13.35
C SER A 2 -41.89 -28.38 -13.42
N VAL A 3 -42.08 -27.08 -13.24
CA VAL A 3 -41.12 -26.23 -12.56
C VAL A 3 -40.98 -26.83 -11.14
N ILE A 4 -39.84 -26.67 -10.46
CA ILE A 4 -39.57 -27.13 -9.07
C ILE A 4 -38.90 -28.53 -8.96
N ALA A 5 -37.93 -28.84 -9.82
CA ALA A 5 -36.97 -29.94 -9.56
C ALA A 5 -35.51 -29.54 -9.86
N ARG A 6 -35.16 -28.28 -9.61
CA ARG A 6 -33.78 -27.75 -9.62
C ARG A 6 -33.59 -26.69 -8.53
N LEU A 7 -34.08 -26.95 -7.32
CA LEU A 7 -34.13 -25.96 -6.24
C LEU A 7 -33.64 -26.46 -4.87
N LEU A 8 -32.66 -27.36 -4.81
CA LEU A 8 -32.05 -27.77 -3.54
C LEU A 8 -30.55 -28.07 -3.71
N PHE A 9 -29.73 -27.03 -3.90
CA PHE A 9 -28.26 -27.19 -3.78
C PHE A 9 -27.54 -26.01 -3.11
N LEU A 10 -28.21 -25.16 -2.31
CA LEU A 10 -27.51 -24.07 -1.61
C LEU A 10 -28.08 -23.75 -0.23
N LEU A 11 -28.21 -24.74 0.66
CA LEU A 11 -28.38 -24.46 2.10
C LEU A 11 -27.66 -25.52 2.94
N ARG A 12 -26.35 -25.36 3.11
CA ARG A 12 -25.63 -25.95 4.25
C ARG A 12 -24.53 -25.01 4.72
N ILE A 13 -25.01 -23.86 5.22
CA ILE A 13 -24.25 -22.83 5.93
C ILE A 13 -23.69 -23.47 7.22
N PRO A 14 -22.36 -23.55 7.42
CA PRO A 14 -21.80 -23.88 8.73
C PRO A 14 -21.90 -22.66 9.68
N PRO A 15 -22.07 -22.89 10.99
CA PRO A 15 -22.39 -21.85 11.95
C PRO A 15 -21.19 -20.98 12.32
N ALA A 16 -21.52 -19.74 12.66
CA ALA A 16 -20.70 -18.65 13.16
C ALA A 16 -19.47 -19.05 14.03
N ARG A 17 -18.33 -18.42 13.74
CA ARG A 17 -17.28 -18.14 14.74
C ARG A 17 -16.78 -16.70 14.60
N LEU A 18 -17.36 -15.86 15.45
CA LEU A 18 -16.73 -14.80 16.23
C LEU A 18 -15.48 -14.15 15.63
N LEU A 19 -15.67 -13.04 14.90
CA LEU A 19 -14.75 -11.91 14.99
C LEU A 19 -15.52 -10.73 15.56
N THR A 20 -15.25 -10.50 16.84
CA THR A 20 -15.19 -9.22 17.53
C THR A 20 -15.87 -8.03 16.84
N ARG A 21 -16.88 -7.51 17.55
CA ARG A 21 -17.44 -6.15 17.42
C ARG A 21 -16.41 -5.13 16.89
N SER A 22 -16.71 -4.54 15.74
CA SER A 22 -16.54 -3.11 15.54
C SER A 22 -17.83 -2.57 14.94
N SER A 23 -18.32 -1.50 15.56
CA SER A 23 -19.64 -0.92 15.37
C SER A 23 -19.82 -0.34 13.96
N CYS A 24 -20.60 -1.00 13.10
CA CYS A 24 -21.13 -0.39 11.88
C CYS A 24 -22.16 0.68 12.26
N ARG A 25 -21.72 1.89 12.62
CA ARG A 25 -22.58 3.07 12.66
C ARG A 25 -22.43 3.80 11.33
N GLY A 26 -23.45 3.64 10.49
CA GLY A 26 -23.82 4.50 9.36
C GLY A 26 -22.70 4.88 8.41
N SER A 27 -22.51 4.13 7.34
CA SER A 27 -21.63 4.51 6.22
C SER A 27 -22.26 5.68 5.45
N SER A 28 -21.96 6.91 5.88
CA SER A 28 -22.30 8.12 5.13
C SER A 28 -21.50 8.16 3.83
N LEU A 29 -22.09 8.66 2.74
CA LEU A 29 -21.40 8.90 1.46
C LEU A 29 -20.17 9.81 1.62
N ALA A 30 -20.12 10.60 2.70
CA ALA A 30 -18.95 11.37 3.12
C ALA A 30 -17.75 10.51 3.59
N GLN A 31 -17.97 9.30 4.14
CA GLN A 31 -16.89 8.37 4.46
C GLN A 31 -16.34 7.68 3.21
N LEU A 32 -17.21 7.37 2.24
CA LEU A 32 -16.80 6.79 0.96
C LEU A 32 -15.96 7.72 0.09
N LEU A 33 -16.09 9.04 0.27
CA LEU A 33 -15.30 10.06 -0.43
C LEU A 33 -14.15 10.62 0.42
N GLY A 34 -14.21 10.52 1.75
CA GLY A 34 -13.16 10.98 2.66
C GLY A 34 -11.87 10.16 2.56
N ASP A 35 -11.98 8.84 2.42
CA ASP A 35 -10.82 7.94 2.29
C ASP A 35 -9.98 8.20 1.02
N TRP A 36 -10.54 8.85 -0.01
CA TRP A 36 -9.81 9.21 -1.23
C TRP A 36 -8.94 10.46 -1.06
N VAL A 37 -9.29 11.36 -0.14
CA VAL A 37 -8.58 12.63 0.06
C VAL A 37 -7.31 12.42 0.87
N ASP A 38 -7.33 11.56 1.89
CA ASP A 38 -6.13 11.25 2.70
C ASP A 38 -5.05 10.50 1.91
N GLN A 39 -5.43 9.64 0.96
CA GLN A 39 -4.48 8.91 0.11
C GLN A 39 -3.76 9.84 -0.91
N ALA A 40 -4.37 10.97 -1.26
CA ALA A 40 -3.85 11.91 -2.26
C ALA A 40 -2.98 13.04 -1.65
N MET A 41 -3.22 13.42 -0.39
CA MET A 41 -2.61 14.61 0.23
C MET A 41 -1.49 14.31 1.23
N SER A 42 -1.08 13.06 1.41
CA SER A 42 0.15 12.78 2.16
C SER A 42 1.33 13.40 1.41
N PRO A 43 2.19 14.22 2.05
CA PRO A 43 3.35 14.81 1.38
C PRO A 43 4.27 13.67 0.95
N LYS A 44 4.18 13.31 -0.33
CA LYS A 44 4.99 12.26 -0.93
C LYS A 44 6.40 12.80 -1.02
N THR A 45 7.23 12.42 -0.06
CA THR A 45 8.65 12.76 -0.11
C THR A 45 9.27 11.96 -1.26
N PRO A 46 9.75 12.64 -2.33
CA PRO A 46 10.38 11.94 -3.43
C PRO A 46 11.66 11.29 -2.94
N ILE A 47 12.00 10.14 -3.51
CA ILE A 47 13.23 9.43 -3.20
C ILE A 47 14.00 9.12 -4.47
N GLN A 48 15.32 9.18 -4.37
CA GLN A 48 16.25 8.84 -5.42
C GLN A 48 16.97 7.54 -5.08
N GLN A 49 17.15 6.73 -6.12
CA GLN A 49 17.95 5.52 -6.15
C GLN A 49 19.32 5.90 -6.71
N LEU A 50 20.35 5.69 -5.91
CA LEU A 50 21.73 6.01 -6.21
C LEU A 50 22.54 4.72 -6.35
N ASP A 51 23.43 4.67 -7.33
CA ASP A 51 24.43 3.62 -7.43
C ASP A 51 25.45 3.76 -6.28
N PRO A 52 25.70 2.72 -5.46
CA PRO A 52 26.64 2.80 -4.35
C PRO A 52 28.09 3.09 -4.77
N GLU A 53 28.50 2.77 -5.99
CA GLU A 53 29.88 2.96 -6.46
C GLU A 53 30.06 4.32 -7.14
N THR A 54 29.16 4.65 -8.07
CA THR A 54 29.26 5.88 -8.86
C THR A 54 28.55 7.08 -8.23
N SER A 55 27.70 6.84 -7.22
CA SER A 55 26.81 7.84 -6.63
C SER A 55 25.92 8.56 -7.66
N LEU A 56 25.69 7.95 -8.81
CA LEU A 56 24.82 8.47 -9.85
C LEU A 56 23.36 8.11 -9.57
N VAL A 57 22.45 9.03 -9.88
CA VAL A 57 21.01 8.80 -9.77
C VAL A 57 20.58 7.84 -10.88
N VAL A 58 20.23 6.62 -10.50
CA VAL A 58 19.71 5.58 -11.40
C VAL A 58 18.23 5.81 -11.68
N GLY A 59 17.49 6.26 -10.66
CA GLY A 59 16.05 6.46 -10.77
C GLY A 59 15.50 7.36 -9.68
N THR A 60 14.35 7.98 -9.94
CA THR A 60 13.63 8.80 -8.97
C THR A 60 12.19 8.30 -8.88
N TYR A 61 11.69 8.16 -7.66
CA TYR A 61 10.33 7.72 -7.39
C TYR A 61 9.60 8.77 -6.58
N ALA A 62 8.28 8.86 -6.78
CA ALA A 62 7.44 9.81 -6.07
C ALA A 62 7.41 9.54 -4.55
N SER A 63 7.58 8.28 -4.12
CA SER A 63 7.60 7.92 -2.71
C SER A 63 8.26 6.56 -2.47
N ILE A 64 8.55 6.26 -1.19
CA ILE A 64 9.03 4.95 -0.73
C ILE A 64 8.10 3.82 -1.18
N SER A 65 6.78 4.00 -1.04
CA SER A 65 5.80 2.96 -1.40
C SER A 65 5.79 2.69 -2.90
N ASP A 66 5.99 3.72 -3.72
CA ASP A 66 6.03 3.56 -5.18
C ASP A 66 7.30 2.85 -5.64
N ALA A 67 8.46 3.20 -5.06
CA ALA A 67 9.71 2.47 -5.29
C ALA A 67 9.62 1.01 -4.83
N ALA A 68 9.02 0.78 -3.67
CA ALA A 68 8.80 -0.57 -3.14
C ALA A 68 7.94 -1.41 -4.10
N ARG A 69 6.86 -0.83 -4.64
CA ARG A 69 6.01 -1.49 -5.63
C ARG A 69 6.74 -1.76 -6.94
N ALA A 70 7.52 -0.79 -7.44
CA ALA A 70 8.29 -0.92 -8.67
C ALA A 70 9.36 -2.01 -8.60
N LEU A 71 10.00 -2.17 -7.43
CA LEU A 71 11.06 -3.15 -7.20
C LEU A 71 10.57 -4.46 -6.56
N GLY A 72 9.28 -4.57 -6.23
CA GLY A 72 8.74 -5.75 -5.54
C GLY A 72 9.28 -5.93 -4.12
N MET A 73 9.61 -4.84 -3.44
CA MET A 73 10.22 -4.81 -2.11
C MET A 73 9.26 -4.37 -1.02
N VAL A 74 9.67 -4.56 0.23
CA VAL A 74 8.93 -4.04 1.39
C VAL A 74 9.31 -2.57 1.64
N PRO A 75 8.34 -1.64 1.80
CA PRO A 75 8.61 -0.22 2.06
C PRO A 75 9.49 0.05 3.28
N SER A 76 9.40 -0.79 4.31
CA SER A 76 10.21 -0.68 5.53
C SER A 76 11.71 -0.85 5.25
N ALA A 77 12.10 -1.70 4.31
CA ALA A 77 13.50 -1.91 3.93
C ALA A 77 14.10 -0.65 3.31
N ILE A 78 13.35 0.01 2.42
CA ILE A 78 13.75 1.28 1.80
C ILE A 78 13.79 2.39 2.86
N ASN A 79 12.81 2.46 3.76
CA ASN A 79 12.83 3.46 4.84
C ASN A 79 14.04 3.29 5.77
N MET A 80 14.43 2.05 6.09
CA MET A 80 15.66 1.79 6.84
C MET A 80 16.90 2.21 6.06
N ALA A 81 16.97 1.91 4.76
CA ALA A 81 18.06 2.31 3.89
C ALA A 81 18.25 3.83 3.87
N VAL A 82 17.15 4.58 3.73
CA VAL A 82 17.15 6.05 3.75
C VAL A 82 17.60 6.62 5.10
N ASN A 83 17.12 6.07 6.23
CA ASN A 83 17.41 6.65 7.55
C ASN A 83 18.74 6.19 8.15
N LYS A 84 19.19 4.96 7.83
CA LYS A 84 20.43 4.36 8.37
C LYS A 84 21.58 4.38 7.37
N GLY A 85 21.33 4.73 6.11
CA GLY A 85 22.35 4.73 5.05
C GLY A 85 22.73 3.34 4.56
N PHE A 86 21.89 2.32 4.78
CA PHE A 86 22.15 0.96 4.28
C PHE A 86 21.88 0.85 2.77
N ILE A 87 22.56 -0.10 2.14
CA ILE A 87 22.29 -0.49 0.76
C ILE A 87 21.09 -1.43 0.75
N SER A 88 20.10 -1.14 -0.08
CA SER A 88 18.90 -1.98 -0.26
C SER A 88 18.67 -2.26 -1.73
N ALA A 89 18.45 -3.54 -2.07
CA ALA A 89 18.42 -4.04 -3.44
C ALA A 89 19.65 -3.67 -4.29
N GLY A 90 20.82 -3.51 -3.67
CA GLY A 90 22.05 -3.13 -4.36
C GLY A 90 22.20 -1.63 -4.60
N TYR A 91 21.25 -0.80 -4.13
CA TYR A 91 21.28 0.66 -4.32
C TYR A 91 21.31 1.42 -3.00
N ARG A 92 21.88 2.62 -3.03
CA ARG A 92 21.73 3.63 -1.98
C ARG A 92 20.43 4.40 -2.19
N TRP A 93 19.82 4.84 -1.10
CA TRP A 93 18.53 5.51 -1.12
C TRP A 93 18.61 6.85 -0.40
N GLN A 94 18.14 7.91 -1.03
CA GLN A 94 18.15 9.25 -0.47
C GLN A 94 16.83 9.98 -0.72
N ARG A 95 16.38 10.79 0.25
CA ARG A 95 15.24 11.70 0.06
C ARG A 95 15.68 12.88 -0.79
N VAL A 96 14.88 13.22 -1.78
CA VAL A 96 15.04 14.47 -2.51
C VAL A 96 14.50 15.58 -1.62
N PRO A 97 15.30 16.57 -1.22
CA PRO A 97 14.75 17.74 -0.56
C PRO A 97 13.74 18.38 -1.50
N ALA A 98 12.56 18.72 -1.01
CA ALA A 98 11.68 19.62 -1.74
C ALA A 98 12.46 20.92 -1.88
N SER A 99 12.91 21.23 -3.09
CA SER A 99 13.61 22.48 -3.40
C SER A 99 12.74 23.65 -2.94
N GLU A 100 13.27 24.47 -2.04
CA GLU A 100 12.68 25.72 -1.50
C GLU A 100 12.26 26.70 -2.59
#